data_AF-A0A516GS30-F1
#
_entry.id   AF-A0A516GS30-F1
#
_cell.length_a   1.000
_cell.length_b   1.000
_cell.length_c   1.000
_cell.angle_alpha   90.00
_cell.angle_beta   90.00
_cell.angle_gamma   90.00
#
_symmetry.space_group_name_H-M   'P 1'
#
loop_
_entity.id
_entity.type
_entity.pdbx_description
1 polymer ?
#
loop_
_entity_poly.entity_id
_entity_poly.type
_entity_poly.pdbx_seq_one_letter_code
_entity_poly.pdbx_strand_id
1 'polypeptide(L)'
;MNVFESLNETSNKAVDIGEKYVEASHQYLKLKIFQQLTGAMSLFGKMLLIGSFLFIAFLFLAISAAVAIGYVLGNFALGALVVGGTFLLLALIIYLLRHRIDKKFIEVMSENFFD
;
A
#
# COMPACT_ATOMS: atom_id res chain seq x y z
N MET A 1 7.31 -15.34 60.08
CA MET A 1 7.74 -15.68 58.71
C MET A 1 9.10 -15.03 58.50
N ASN A 2 10.11 -15.81 58.11
CA ASN A 2 11.49 -15.32 58.05
C ASN A 2 11.64 -14.41 56.83
N VAL A 3 12.26 -13.23 57.01
CA VAL A 3 12.35 -12.19 55.96
C VAL A 3 13.09 -12.71 54.71
N PHE A 4 14.05 -13.63 54.92
CA PHE A 4 14.77 -14.37 53.88
C PHE A 4 13.87 -15.26 53.01
N GLU A 5 12.80 -15.82 53.58
CA GLU A 5 11.88 -16.72 52.89
C GLU A 5 10.97 -15.94 51.94
N SER A 6 10.45 -14.78 52.39
CA SER A 6 9.68 -13.86 51.54
C SER A 6 10.51 -13.25 50.40
N LEU A 7 11.82 -13.02 50.63
CA LEU A 7 12.74 -12.55 49.59
C LEU A 7 12.98 -13.63 48.52
N ASN A 8 13.20 -14.88 48.93
CA ASN A 8 13.40 -15.99 48.02
C ASN A 8 12.13 -16.29 47.19
N GLU A 9 10.96 -16.24 47.82
CA GLU A 9 9.68 -16.44 47.13
C GLU A 9 9.38 -15.33 46.11
N THR A 10 9.71 -14.09 46.44
CA THR A 10 9.55 -12.93 45.53
C THR A 10 10.55 -13.00 44.37
N SER A 11 11.79 -13.44 44.63
CA SER A 11 12.81 -13.65 43.59
C SER A 11 12.41 -14.74 42.61
N ASN A 12 11.90 -15.88 43.11
CA ASN A 12 11.39 -16.94 42.23
C ASN A 12 10.18 -16.47 41.42
N LYS A 13 9.23 -15.75 42.03
CA LYS A 13 8.10 -15.15 41.30
C LYS A 13 8.57 -14.14 40.25
N ALA A 14 9.60 -13.35 40.52
CA ALA A 14 10.16 -12.38 39.58
C ALA A 14 10.80 -13.07 38.36
N VAL A 15 11.51 -14.19 38.57
CA VAL A 15 12.07 -15.01 37.48
C VAL A 15 10.94 -15.64 36.65
N ASP A 16 9.91 -16.21 37.30
CA ASP A 16 8.73 -16.81 36.65
C ASP A 16 7.96 -15.80 35.79
N ILE A 17 7.80 -14.57 36.29
CA ILE A 17 7.16 -13.47 35.56
C ILE A 17 8.02 -13.04 34.37
N GLY A 18 9.35 -12.99 34.54
CA GLY A 18 10.29 -12.68 33.47
C GLY A 18 10.24 -13.71 32.34
N GLU A 19 10.20 -14.99 32.68
CA GLU A 19 10.12 -16.09 31.72
C GLU A 19 8.79 -16.05 30.94
N LYS A 20 7.67 -15.87 31.65
CA LYS A 20 6.36 -15.63 31.02
C LYS A 20 6.33 -14.40 30.13
N TYR A 21 7.03 -13.32 30.50
CA TYR A 21 7.07 -12.10 29.71
C TYR A 21 7.83 -12.30 28.40
N VAL A 22 8.94 -13.04 28.42
CA VAL A 22 9.70 -13.40 27.20
C VAL A 22 8.85 -14.28 26.28
N GLU A 23 8.14 -15.25 26.85
CA GLU A 23 7.24 -16.13 26.09
C GLU A 23 6.08 -15.34 25.44
N ALA A 24 5.45 -14.45 26.20
CA ALA A 24 4.39 -13.57 25.72
C ALA A 24 4.90 -12.58 24.66
N SER A 25 6.12 -12.06 24.82
CA SER A 25 6.75 -11.15 23.86
C SER A 25 6.98 -11.83 22.51
N HIS A 26 7.39 -13.09 22.51
CA HIS A 26 7.55 -13.87 21.28
C HIS A 26 6.22 -14.12 20.55
N GLN A 27 5.17 -14.49 21.31
CA GLN A 27 3.83 -14.64 20.74
C GLN A 27 3.27 -13.31 20.20
N TYR A 28 3.49 -12.22 20.92
CA TYR A 28 3.07 -10.89 20.50
C TYR A 28 3.77 -10.45 19.20
N LEU A 29 5.09 -10.69 19.08
CA LEU A 29 5.84 -10.36 17.87
C LEU A 29 5.32 -11.14 16.66
N LYS A 30 5.05 -12.45 16.84
CA LYS A 30 4.41 -13.27 15.80
C LYS A 30 3.05 -12.73 15.38
N LEU A 31 2.23 -12.31 16.33
CA LEU A 31 0.90 -11.75 16.06
C LEU A 31 0.99 -10.37 15.37
N LYS A 32 1.94 -9.53 15.77
CA LYS A 32 2.15 -8.20 15.20
C LYS A 32 2.58 -8.28 13.74
N ILE A 33 3.47 -9.22 13.40
CA ILE A 33 3.86 -9.51 12.01
C ILE A 33 2.64 -9.98 11.21
N PHE A 34 1.85 -10.90 11.77
CA PHE A 34 0.63 -11.38 11.12
C PHE A 34 -0.36 -10.24 10.86
N GLN A 35 -0.60 -9.39 11.86
CA GLN A 35 -1.50 -8.24 11.73
C GLN A 35 -1.03 -7.27 10.64
N GLN A 36 0.27 -6.97 10.59
CA GLN A 36 0.83 -6.07 9.57
C GLN A 36 0.74 -6.66 8.16
N LEU A 37 1.04 -7.95 8.02
CA LEU A 37 0.89 -8.67 6.74
C LEU A 37 -0.57 -8.71 6.28
N THR A 38 -1.50 -9.11 7.15
CA THR A 38 -2.92 -9.19 6.81
C THR A 38 -3.51 -7.81 6.54
N GLY A 39 -3.11 -6.77 7.28
CA GLY A 39 -3.51 -5.39 7.04
C GLY A 39 -3.07 -4.90 5.66
N ALA A 40 -1.78 -5.09 5.32
CA ALA A 40 -1.27 -4.78 3.99
C ALA A 40 -2.01 -5.57 2.90
N MET A 41 -2.14 -6.88 3.06
CA MET A 41 -2.83 -7.76 2.10
C MET A 41 -4.30 -7.35 1.90
N SER A 42 -4.99 -6.92 2.96
CA SER A 42 -6.37 -6.46 2.90
C SER A 42 -6.50 -5.15 2.12
N LEU A 43 -5.59 -4.19 2.36
CA LEU A 43 -5.55 -2.94 1.62
C LEU A 43 -5.23 -3.17 0.14
N PHE A 44 -4.18 -3.96 -0.16
CA PHE A 44 -3.83 -4.33 -1.52
C PHE A 44 -4.97 -5.07 -2.22
N GLY A 45 -5.64 -6.01 -1.53
CA GLY A 45 -6.79 -6.74 -2.08
C GLY A 45 -7.94 -5.80 -2.45
N LYS A 46 -8.33 -4.89 -1.56
CA LYS A 46 -9.39 -3.90 -1.83
C LYS A 46 -9.00 -2.96 -2.98
N MET A 47 -7.76 -2.50 -2.98
CA MET A 47 -7.25 -1.60 -4.02
C MET A 47 -7.16 -2.28 -5.38
N LEU A 48 -6.78 -3.56 -5.44
CA LEU A 48 -6.78 -4.36 -6.68
C LEU A 48 -8.19 -4.58 -7.21
N LEU A 49 -9.16 -4.93 -6.34
CA LEU A 49 -10.55 -5.11 -6.76
C LEU A 49 -11.14 -3.80 -7.31
N ILE A 50 -11.06 -2.71 -6.56
CA ILE A 50 -11.60 -1.41 -7.02
C ILE A 50 -10.81 -0.92 -8.24
N GLY A 51 -9.49 -0.98 -8.18
CA GLY A 51 -8.59 -0.53 -9.23
C GLY A 51 -8.79 -1.28 -10.54
N SER A 52 -9.01 -2.58 -10.50
CA SER A 52 -9.27 -3.39 -11.70
C SER A 52 -10.60 -3.00 -12.37
N PHE A 53 -11.69 -2.88 -11.61
CA PHE A 53 -12.98 -2.43 -12.17
C PHE A 53 -12.89 -1.02 -12.73
N LEU A 54 -12.22 -0.11 -12.02
CA LEU A 54 -11.99 1.25 -12.49
C LEU A 54 -11.15 1.27 -13.77
N PHE A 55 -10.11 0.43 -13.85
CA PHE A 55 -9.25 0.31 -15.01
C PHE A 55 -10.03 -0.20 -16.23
N ILE A 56 -10.87 -1.22 -16.05
CA ILE A 56 -11.75 -1.72 -17.11
C ILE A 56 -12.69 -0.61 -17.58
N ALA A 57 -13.36 0.10 -16.66
CA ALA A 57 -14.25 1.21 -17.01
C ALA A 57 -13.49 2.31 -17.78
N PHE A 58 -12.26 2.62 -17.37
CA PHE A 58 -11.39 3.58 -18.04
C PHE A 58 -11.01 3.15 -19.46
N LEU A 59 -10.72 1.86 -19.68
CA LEU A 59 -10.47 1.32 -21.02
C LEU A 59 -11.69 1.47 -21.94
N PHE A 60 -12.90 1.17 -21.43
CA PHE A 60 -14.12 1.37 -22.20
C PHE A 60 -14.36 2.84 -22.53
N LEU A 61 -14.09 3.76 -21.60
CA LEU A 61 -14.15 5.20 -21.87
C LEU A 61 -13.15 5.63 -22.94
N ALA A 62 -11.91 5.11 -22.90
CA ALA A 62 -10.90 5.40 -23.91
C ALA A 62 -11.33 4.92 -25.31
N ILE A 63 -11.88 3.71 -25.40
CA ILE A 63 -12.42 3.16 -26.65
C ILE A 63 -13.60 4.01 -27.14
N SER A 64 -14.53 4.37 -26.24
CA SER A 64 -15.67 5.21 -26.57
C SER A 64 -15.24 6.60 -27.08
N ALA A 65 -14.23 7.21 -26.46
CA ALA A 65 -13.66 8.47 -26.92
C ALA A 65 -13.05 8.35 -28.32
N ALA A 66 -12.32 7.26 -28.60
CA ALA A 66 -11.75 7.01 -29.93
C ALA A 66 -12.84 6.84 -31.00
N VAL A 67 -13.92 6.12 -30.66
CA VAL A 67 -15.09 5.97 -31.52
C VAL A 67 -15.77 7.32 -31.77
N ALA A 68 -16.04 8.10 -30.71
CA ALA A 68 -16.73 9.39 -30.81
C ALA A 68 -15.94 10.39 -31.66
N ILE A 69 -14.62 10.51 -31.43
CA ILE A 69 -13.75 11.36 -32.23
C ILE A 69 -13.67 10.82 -33.66
N GLY A 70 -13.60 9.50 -33.84
CA GLY A 70 -13.60 8.85 -35.15
C GLY A 70 -14.85 9.18 -35.98
N TYR A 71 -16.03 9.24 -35.37
CA TYR A 71 -17.27 9.66 -36.03
C TYR A 71 -17.23 11.13 -36.45
N VAL A 72 -16.75 12.04 -35.58
CA VAL A 72 -16.65 13.47 -35.90
C VAL A 72 -15.66 13.72 -37.03
N LEU A 73 -14.55 12.97 -37.07
CA LEU A 73 -13.54 13.07 -38.12
C LEU A 73 -13.90 12.27 -39.39
N GLY A 74 -15.01 11.52 -39.38
CA GLY A 74 -15.42 10.65 -40.50
C GLY A 74 -14.48 9.47 -40.75
N ASN A 75 -13.50 9.22 -39.89
CA ASN A 75 -12.54 8.14 -40.01
C ASN A 75 -12.10 7.61 -38.63
N PHE A 76 -12.39 6.34 -38.39
CA PHE A 76 -12.06 5.66 -37.14
C PHE A 76 -10.55 5.62 -36.84
N ALA A 77 -9.70 5.47 -37.88
CA ALA A 77 -8.26 5.43 -37.71
C ALA A 77 -7.70 6.75 -37.15
N LEU A 78 -8.26 7.88 -37.60
CA LEU A 78 -7.86 9.20 -37.09
C LEU A 78 -8.32 9.41 -35.64
N GLY A 79 -9.53 8.94 -35.29
CA GLY A 79 -10.02 8.97 -33.91
C GLY A 79 -9.11 8.21 -32.94
N ALA A 80 -8.71 6.99 -33.32
CA ALA A 80 -7.77 6.19 -32.54
C ALA A 80 -6.38 6.85 -32.43
N LEU A 81 -5.88 7.47 -33.51
CA LEU A 81 -4.59 8.13 -33.54
C LEU A 81 -4.56 9.36 -32.60
N VAL A 82 -5.63 10.16 -32.58
CA VAL A 82 -5.75 11.30 -31.67
C VAL A 82 -5.77 10.85 -30.20
N VAL A 83 -6.59 9.85 -29.87
CA VAL A 83 -6.66 9.33 -28.49
C VAL A 83 -5.34 8.69 -28.06
N GLY A 84 -4.73 7.87 -28.93
CA GLY A 84 -3.40 7.28 -28.68
C GLY A 84 -2.30 8.34 -28.52
N GLY A 85 -2.32 9.38 -29.36
CA GLY A 85 -1.40 10.52 -29.24
C GLY A 85 -1.57 11.26 -27.91
N THR A 86 -2.80 11.43 -27.45
CA THR A 86 -3.11 12.06 -26.15
C THR A 86 -2.55 11.23 -24.99
N PHE A 87 -2.69 9.89 -25.05
CA PHE A 87 -2.08 8.99 -24.07
C PHE A 87 -0.56 9.03 -24.09
N LEU A 88 0.07 9.11 -25.27
CA LEU A 88 1.52 9.28 -25.37
C LEU A 88 2.00 10.61 -24.77
N LEU A 89 1.26 11.70 -25.01
CA LEU A 89 1.57 12.99 -24.40
C LEU A 89 1.44 12.95 -22.88
N LEU A 90 0.37 12.34 -22.35
CA LEU A 90 0.21 12.12 -20.92
C LEU A 90 1.35 11.28 -20.34
N ALA A 91 1.75 10.21 -21.01
CA ALA A 91 2.87 9.38 -20.60
C ALA A 91 4.19 10.17 -20.57
N LEU A 92 4.43 11.03 -21.56
CA LEU A 92 5.61 11.89 -21.62
C LEU A 92 5.63 12.93 -20.50
N ILE A 93 4.48 13.53 -20.19
CA ILE A 93 4.33 14.45 -19.04
C ILE A 93 4.65 13.71 -17.74
N ILE A 94 4.07 12.52 -17.52
CA ILE A 94 4.34 11.71 -16.33
C ILE A 94 5.83 11.36 -16.24
N TYR A 95 6.46 11.00 -17.35
CA TYR A 95 7.89 10.70 -17.40
C TYR A 95 8.76 11.89 -16.99
N LEU A 96 8.42 13.11 -17.44
CA LEU A 96 9.12 14.33 -17.03
C LEU A 96 8.90 14.66 -15.54
N LEU A 97 7.68 14.43 -15.03
CA LEU A 97 7.36 14.66 -13.62
C LEU A 97 7.87 13.56 -12.69
N ARG A 98 8.39 12.44 -13.21
CA ARG A 98 8.89 11.29 -12.43
C ARG A 98 9.77 11.74 -11.26
N HIS A 99 10.74 12.60 -11.50
CA HIS A 99 11.67 13.02 -10.45
C HIS A 99 10.98 13.80 -9.30
N ARG A 100 9.92 14.56 -9.61
CA ARG A 100 9.12 15.24 -8.57
C ARG A 100 8.24 14.26 -7.81
N ILE A 101 7.72 13.22 -8.48
CA ILE A 101 6.93 12.16 -7.86
C ILE A 101 7.82 11.39 -6.88
N ASP A 102 9.03 10.98 -7.32
CA ASP A 102 9.99 10.27 -6.48
C ASP A 102 10.34 11.09 -5.24
N LYS A 103 10.63 12.39 -5.41
CA LYS A 103 10.95 13.28 -4.27
C LYS A 103 9.79 13.42 -3.28
N LYS A 104 8.57 13.67 -3.76
CA LYS A 104 7.39 13.75 -2.89
C LYS A 104 7.09 12.44 -2.17
N PHE A 105 7.28 11.30 -2.84
CA PHE A 105 7.04 10.00 -2.25
C PHE A 105 8.01 9.73 -1.10
N ILE A 106 9.29 10.08 -1.27
CA ILE A 106 10.31 9.97 -0.22
C ILE A 106 9.98 10.90 0.96
N GLU A 107 9.56 12.14 0.70
CA GLU A 107 9.22 13.12 1.75
C GLU A 107 8.05 12.64 2.63
N VAL A 108 6.97 12.16 2.01
CA VAL A 108 5.80 11.61 2.71
C VAL A 108 6.14 10.33 3.50
N MET A 109 6.98 9.45 2.94
CA MET A 109 7.45 8.26 3.67
C MET A 109 8.38 8.63 4.82
N SER A 110 9.22 9.65 4.65
CA SER A 110 10.15 10.11 5.66
C SER A 110 9.41 10.67 6.88
N GLU A 111 8.42 11.54 6.68
CA GLU A 111 7.61 12.08 7.78
C GLU A 111 6.89 10.94 8.55
N ASN A 112 6.25 10.00 7.86
CA ASN A 112 5.53 8.90 8.54
C ASN A 112 6.41 7.86 9.24
N PHE A 113 7.73 7.84 8.98
CA PHE A 113 8.64 6.82 9.53
C PHE A 113 9.62 7.38 10.56
N PHE A 114 9.96 8.68 10.48
CA PHE A 114 10.92 9.33 11.37
C PHE A 114 10.31 10.30 12.39
N ASP A 115 9.02 10.64 12.28
CA ASP A 115 8.23 11.19 13.40
C ASP A 115 7.58 10.06 14.23
#